data_AF-A0A1G6IGE3-F1
#
_entry.id   AF-A0A1G6IGE3-F1
#
_cell.length_a   1.000
_cell.length_b   1.000
_cell.length_c   1.000
_cell.angle_alpha   90.00
_cell.angle_beta   90.00
_cell.angle_gamma   90.00
#
_symmetry.space_group_name_H-M   'P 1'
#
loop_
_entity.id
_entity.type
_entity.pdbx_description
1 polymer ?
#
loop_
_entity_poly.entity_id
_entity_poly.type
_entity_poly.pdbx_seq_one_letter_code
_entity_poly.pdbx_strand_id
1 'polypeptide(L)'
;MLYGCFASRKSRPLPVGRTDKPIARRNRFGYAWHIFGGQRMTSILSGMHDVKARRASGTLKAALLGIATLIGLAATAPALATIDPAHQFITNGDFELTTNGIGQLNYNTNAVGWTNANEAGGAPGYNFIFSGATATSTGANGDSGNVTLWGPGSGVNNGFVASPTGGNFIGADGAYQVARISQQISGLIVGQSYSLTFNWAGAQQKNFDGATTESWKFGLTDEGLSSQTAILNDASHGFTGWQTQTYNFVASKASDTLYFLAAGTPSGQPPFSLLDSVSLTGAFVSAAPEASTWEMLILGFGIVGFSLRKRRRSAVAALQIA
;
A
#
# COMPACT_ATOMS: atom_id res chain seq x y z
N MET A 1 -75.20 -5.32 -2.24
CA MET A 1 -75.45 -3.92 -2.67
C MET A 1 -74.24 -3.12 -2.20
N LEU A 2 -73.38 -2.49 -3.00
CA LEU A 2 -73.34 -2.12 -4.41
C LEU A 2 -72.04 -2.59 -5.08
N TYR A 3 -72.11 -2.77 -6.40
CA TYR A 3 -71.05 -3.08 -7.35
C TYR A 3 -70.17 -1.86 -7.68
N GLY A 4 -68.90 -2.10 -8.05
CA GLY A 4 -68.00 -1.12 -8.65
C GLY A 4 -66.95 -1.79 -9.53
N CYS A 5 -67.37 -2.22 -10.72
CA CYS A 5 -66.55 -2.81 -11.78
C CYS A 5 -65.94 -1.70 -12.64
N PHE A 6 -64.62 -1.69 -12.88
CA PHE A 6 -64.03 -0.93 -13.99
C PHE A 6 -62.88 -1.69 -14.64
N ALA A 7 -62.84 -1.58 -15.97
CA ALA A 7 -62.43 -2.62 -16.88
C ALA A 7 -60.98 -2.54 -17.35
N SER A 8 -60.45 -3.73 -17.62
CA SER A 8 -59.24 -4.05 -18.38
C SER A 8 -59.20 -3.37 -19.77
N ARG A 9 -58.07 -2.73 -20.10
CA ARG A 9 -57.74 -2.34 -21.48
C ARG A 9 -56.53 -3.09 -22.00
N LYS A 10 -56.80 -3.82 -23.09
CA LYS A 10 -55.88 -4.57 -23.94
C LYS A 10 -54.70 -3.75 -24.47
N SER A 11 -53.57 -4.45 -24.45
CA SER A 11 -52.33 -4.32 -25.21
C SER A 11 -52.44 -3.81 -26.66
N ARG A 12 -51.48 -2.96 -27.06
CA ARG A 12 -51.03 -2.82 -28.45
C ARG A 12 -49.50 -2.92 -28.51
N PRO A 13 -48.92 -3.79 -29.37
CA PRO A 13 -47.49 -3.84 -29.63
C PRO A 13 -47.11 -2.79 -30.69
N LEU A 14 -45.95 -2.15 -30.49
CA LEU A 14 -45.32 -1.27 -31.48
C LEU A 14 -44.23 -2.01 -32.27
N PRO A 15 -43.93 -1.58 -33.52
CA PRO A 15 -43.37 -2.44 -34.54
C PRO A 15 -41.85 -2.58 -34.51
N VAL A 16 -41.43 -3.76 -34.98
CA VAL A 16 -40.06 -4.20 -35.27
C VAL A 16 -39.48 -3.40 -36.44
N GLY A 17 -38.43 -2.63 -36.14
CA GLY A 17 -37.62 -1.88 -37.11
C GLY A 17 -36.31 -2.59 -37.44
N ARG A 18 -36.24 -3.00 -38.70
CA ARG A 18 -35.20 -3.63 -39.54
C ARG A 18 -33.72 -3.24 -39.32
N THR A 19 -32.91 -4.19 -39.76
CA THR A 19 -31.44 -4.32 -39.82
C THR A 19 -30.69 -3.34 -40.72
N ASP A 20 -29.36 -3.29 -40.50
CA ASP A 20 -28.21 -3.01 -41.41
C ASP A 20 -27.31 -1.90 -40.82
N LYS A 21 -25.97 -1.94 -40.68
CA LYS A 21 -24.85 -2.78 -41.12
C LYS A 21 -23.61 -2.42 -40.26
N PRO A 22 -22.58 -3.29 -40.17
CA PRO A 22 -21.32 -2.99 -39.49
C PRO A 22 -20.36 -2.18 -40.38
N ILE A 23 -19.79 -1.09 -39.86
CA ILE A 23 -18.68 -0.38 -40.49
C ILE A 23 -17.38 -1.07 -40.07
N ALA A 24 -16.89 -1.94 -40.95
CA ALA A 24 -15.50 -2.37 -40.95
C ALA A 24 -14.64 -1.33 -41.68
N ARG A 25 -13.62 -0.77 -41.01
CA ARG A 25 -12.47 -0.15 -41.69
C ARG A 25 -11.22 -0.97 -41.39
N ARG A 26 -10.75 -1.67 -42.42
CA ARG A 26 -9.43 -2.27 -42.52
C ARG A 26 -8.44 -1.24 -43.09
N ASN A 27 -7.19 -1.35 -42.64
CA ASN A 27 -5.94 -1.17 -43.41
C ASN A 27 -5.58 0.28 -43.83
N ARG A 28 -4.33 0.76 -43.80
CA ARG A 28 -3.01 0.13 -43.97
C ARG A 28 -1.90 1.21 -43.83
N PHE A 29 -0.69 0.74 -43.51
CA PHE A 29 0.66 1.23 -43.90
C PHE A 29 1.18 2.62 -43.49
N GLY A 30 2.38 2.60 -42.90
CA GLY A 30 3.29 3.74 -42.83
C GLY A 30 4.57 3.43 -42.04
N TYR A 31 5.48 2.65 -42.63
CA TYR A 31 6.87 2.53 -42.15
C TYR A 31 7.61 3.85 -42.40
N ALA A 32 8.39 4.34 -41.44
CA ALA A 32 9.51 5.24 -41.71
C ALA A 32 10.60 5.07 -40.63
N TRP A 33 11.58 4.24 -40.96
CA TRP A 33 12.91 4.27 -40.39
C TRP A 33 13.64 5.51 -40.92
N HIS A 34 14.35 6.24 -40.07
CA HIS A 34 15.51 7.03 -40.52
C HIS A 34 16.62 6.97 -39.47
N ILE A 35 17.65 6.20 -39.85
CA ILE A 35 19.00 6.17 -39.30
C ILE A 35 19.83 7.18 -40.11
N PHE A 36 20.56 8.07 -39.44
CA PHE A 36 21.80 8.71 -39.92
C PHE A 36 22.62 8.98 -38.64
N GLY A 37 23.79 8.36 -38.42
CA GLY A 37 25.08 8.65 -39.07
C GLY A 37 25.65 9.94 -38.43
N GLY A 38 26.70 10.00 -37.61
CA GLY A 38 27.87 9.14 -37.46
C GLY A 38 29.06 9.71 -38.25
N GLN A 39 29.83 10.66 -37.67
CA GLN A 39 31.28 10.97 -37.91
C GLN A 39 31.74 11.89 -36.76
N ARG A 40 32.64 11.53 -35.83
CA ARG A 40 34.10 11.29 -35.82
C ARG A 40 35.02 12.45 -36.25
N MET A 41 35.77 12.90 -35.23
CA MET A 41 37.16 13.39 -35.19
C MET A 41 37.59 14.57 -36.06
N THR A 42 38.15 15.59 -35.41
CA THR A 42 39.59 15.93 -35.55
C THR A 42 40.05 16.86 -34.43
N SER A 43 41.13 16.45 -33.79
CA SER A 43 41.96 17.25 -32.88
C SER A 43 42.79 18.26 -33.66
N ILE A 44 42.93 19.48 -33.14
CA ILE A 44 44.01 20.39 -33.54
C ILE A 44 44.77 20.79 -32.28
N LEU A 45 46.06 20.48 -32.31
CA LEU A 45 47.09 20.80 -31.33
C LEU A 45 47.99 21.88 -31.94
N SER A 46 48.63 22.68 -31.08
CA SER A 46 49.80 23.53 -31.33
C SER A 46 49.55 25.04 -31.45
N GLY A 47 50.28 25.78 -30.62
CA GLY A 47 50.35 27.25 -30.64
C GLY A 47 50.96 27.84 -29.38
N MET A 48 52.21 27.49 -29.07
CA MET A 48 53.06 28.20 -28.10
C MET A 48 53.22 29.66 -28.51
N HIS A 49 52.98 30.63 -27.61
CA HIS A 49 53.69 31.91 -27.64
C HIS A 49 53.76 32.54 -26.25
N ASP A 50 55.01 32.79 -25.87
CA ASP A 50 55.50 34.02 -25.26
C ASP A 50 55.76 34.06 -23.74
N VAL A 51 57.04 34.27 -23.47
CA VAL A 51 57.71 34.40 -22.18
C VAL A 51 57.74 35.89 -21.85
N LYS A 52 57.20 36.28 -20.69
CA LYS A 52 57.55 37.56 -20.08
C LYS A 52 57.75 37.41 -18.58
N ALA A 53 59.03 37.28 -18.23
CA ALA A 53 59.55 37.48 -16.89
C ALA A 53 59.23 38.90 -16.38
N ARG A 54 58.70 39.01 -15.17
CA ARG A 54 58.85 40.20 -14.33
C ARG A 54 59.17 39.77 -12.91
N ARG A 55 60.38 40.16 -12.49
CA ARG A 55 60.84 40.19 -11.10
C ARG A 55 59.91 41.11 -10.29
N ALA A 56 59.53 40.66 -9.10
CA ALA A 56 59.25 41.56 -7.98
C ALA A 56 59.71 40.88 -6.69
N SER A 57 60.70 41.51 -6.07
CA SER A 57 61.29 41.22 -4.77
C SER A 57 60.30 41.47 -3.62
N GLY A 58 60.25 40.56 -2.64
CA GLY A 58 59.47 40.75 -1.43
C GLY A 58 59.81 39.74 -0.33
N THR A 59 60.82 40.08 0.48
CA THR A 59 60.95 39.81 1.92
C THR A 59 60.76 38.38 2.46
N LEU A 60 61.89 37.77 2.83
CA LEU A 60 62.05 36.71 3.83
C LEU A 60 61.49 37.15 5.20
N LYS A 61 60.45 36.48 5.69
CA LYS A 61 60.18 36.29 7.12
C LYS A 61 59.69 34.87 7.35
N ALA A 62 60.60 34.01 7.78
CA ALA A 62 60.27 32.76 8.43
C ALA A 62 59.71 33.07 9.82
N ALA A 63 58.46 32.70 10.06
CA ALA A 63 57.92 32.48 11.39
C ALA A 63 56.95 31.29 11.30
N LEU A 64 57.42 30.13 11.77
CA LEU A 64 56.58 28.98 12.08
C LEU A 64 55.48 29.42 13.06
N LEU A 65 54.21 29.19 12.71
CA LEU A 65 53.18 28.86 13.69
C LEU A 65 52.11 27.99 13.00
N GLY A 66 51.93 26.78 13.51
CA GLY A 66 51.37 25.64 12.80
C GLY A 66 49.90 25.75 12.41
N ILE A 67 49.65 25.56 11.12
CA ILE A 67 48.35 25.13 10.60
C ILE A 67 48.40 23.59 10.53
N ALA A 68 47.90 22.92 11.56
CA ALA A 68 47.55 21.51 11.48
C ALA A 68 46.08 21.40 11.08
N THR A 69 45.75 21.68 9.82
CA THR A 69 44.49 21.24 9.23
C THR A 69 44.58 19.75 8.99
N LEU A 70 44.22 18.96 10.01
CA LEU A 70 43.80 17.57 9.83
C LEU A 70 42.50 17.61 9.00
N ILE A 71 42.66 17.55 7.68
CA ILE A 71 41.58 17.15 6.78
C ILE A 71 41.34 15.67 7.08
N GLY A 72 40.47 15.41 8.06
CA GLY A 72 39.91 14.09 8.29
C GLY A 72 39.04 13.75 7.09
N LEU A 73 39.64 13.13 6.09
CA LEU A 73 38.90 12.48 5.02
C LEU A 73 38.21 11.26 5.65
N ALA A 74 37.04 11.49 6.26
CA ALA A 74 36.16 10.42 6.66
C ALA A 74 35.71 9.71 5.38
N ALA A 75 36.41 8.64 5.01
CA ALA A 75 35.96 7.73 3.98
C ALA A 75 34.61 7.16 4.46
N THR A 76 33.51 7.67 3.90
CA THR A 76 32.20 7.08 4.06
C THR A 76 32.24 5.71 3.38
N ALA A 77 32.45 4.65 4.15
CA ALA A 77 32.25 3.31 3.66
C ALA A 77 30.77 3.19 3.22
N PRO A 78 30.48 2.73 1.99
CA PRO A 78 29.11 2.51 1.58
C PRO A 78 28.52 1.43 2.48
N ALA A 79 27.39 1.72 3.14
CA ALA A 79 26.66 0.72 3.91
C ALA A 79 26.31 -0.45 2.98
N LEU A 80 26.72 -1.67 3.35
CA LEU A 80 26.34 -2.89 2.66
C LEU A 80 24.83 -3.08 2.80
N ALA A 81 24.14 -2.92 1.68
CA ALA A 81 22.72 -3.22 1.57
C ALA A 81 22.48 -4.71 1.80
N THR A 82 21.62 -5.06 2.76
CA THR A 82 21.17 -6.44 2.99
C THR A 82 19.84 -6.67 2.30
N ILE A 83 19.70 -7.84 1.65
CA ILE A 83 18.43 -8.28 1.06
C ILE A 83 17.70 -9.14 2.08
N ASP A 84 16.51 -8.70 2.48
CA ASP A 84 15.53 -9.53 3.19
C ASP A 84 14.67 -10.25 2.14
N PRO A 85 14.74 -11.59 2.01
CA PRO A 85 13.99 -12.32 0.99
C PRO A 85 12.49 -12.47 1.31
N ALA A 86 12.04 -12.16 2.53
CA ALA A 86 10.68 -12.43 3.00
C ALA A 86 10.07 -11.25 3.77
N HIS A 87 10.39 -10.03 3.35
CA HIS A 87 9.91 -8.80 3.98
C HIS A 87 8.38 -8.69 3.89
N GLN A 88 7.74 -8.33 5.00
CA GLN A 88 6.31 -8.02 5.05
C GLN A 88 6.08 -6.55 4.68
N PHE A 89 5.37 -6.33 3.57
CA PHE A 89 5.04 -4.98 3.08
C PHE A 89 3.72 -4.44 3.64
N ILE A 90 2.83 -5.30 4.11
CA ILE A 90 1.55 -4.89 4.68
C ILE A 90 1.73 -4.48 6.14
N THR A 91 1.20 -3.31 6.46
CA THR A 91 0.99 -2.90 7.85
C THR A 91 -0.46 -3.14 8.23
N ASN A 92 -0.70 -3.62 9.46
CA ASN A 92 -2.05 -3.83 10.00
C ASN A 92 -2.95 -4.68 9.08
N GLY A 93 -2.41 -5.77 8.53
CA GLY A 93 -3.15 -6.66 7.63
C GLY A 93 -4.20 -7.53 8.32
N ASP A 94 -4.10 -7.63 9.65
CA ASP A 94 -5.05 -8.26 10.58
C ASP A 94 -6.10 -7.27 11.14
N PHE A 95 -6.00 -5.99 10.78
CA PHE A 95 -6.98 -4.94 11.14
C PHE A 95 -7.17 -4.71 12.66
N GLU A 96 -6.21 -5.13 13.50
CA GLU A 96 -6.28 -4.94 14.95
C GLU A 96 -6.02 -3.50 15.38
N LEU A 97 -5.22 -2.76 14.60
CA LEU A 97 -4.91 -1.36 14.87
C LEU A 97 -6.00 -0.46 14.30
N THR A 98 -6.79 0.12 15.18
CA THR A 98 -7.93 0.98 14.83
C THR A 98 -7.84 2.32 15.55
N THR A 99 -8.45 3.36 15.00
CA THR A 99 -8.47 4.67 15.68
C THR A 99 -9.45 4.71 16.83
N ASN A 100 -10.59 4.02 16.74
CA ASN A 100 -11.66 4.02 17.76
C ASN A 100 -12.39 2.66 17.85
N GLY A 101 -11.68 1.53 17.81
CA GLY A 101 -12.29 0.20 17.88
C GLY A 101 -13.11 -0.16 16.63
N ILE A 102 -14.12 -1.01 16.81
CA ILE A 102 -15.03 -1.46 15.75
C ILE A 102 -15.99 -0.36 15.30
N GLY A 103 -16.43 -0.39 14.04
CA GLY A 103 -17.30 0.63 13.46
C GLY A 103 -17.15 0.80 11.96
N GLN A 104 -17.86 1.76 11.40
CA GLN A 104 -17.76 2.11 9.98
C GLN A 104 -16.52 2.97 9.70
N LEU A 105 -15.75 2.57 8.70
CA LEU A 105 -14.56 3.30 8.23
C LEU A 105 -14.95 4.69 7.72
N ASN A 106 -14.14 5.70 8.07
CA ASN A 106 -14.35 7.13 7.77
C ASN A 106 -15.60 7.77 8.42
N TYR A 107 -16.34 7.05 9.28
CA TYR A 107 -17.43 7.62 10.05
C TYR A 107 -17.07 7.76 11.52
N ASN A 108 -16.80 6.64 12.20
CA ASN A 108 -16.51 6.61 13.64
C ASN A 108 -15.20 5.90 13.98
N THR A 109 -14.62 5.13 13.06
CA THR A 109 -13.30 4.51 13.20
C THR A 109 -12.56 4.47 11.86
N ASN A 110 -11.27 4.13 11.90
CA ASN A 110 -10.44 3.84 10.74
C ASN A 110 -9.48 2.69 11.07
N ALA A 111 -9.15 1.87 10.06
CA ALA A 111 -8.05 0.91 10.15
C ALA A 111 -6.73 1.65 9.91
N VAL A 112 -5.82 1.61 10.86
CA VAL A 112 -4.53 2.32 10.77
C VAL A 112 -3.74 1.77 9.58
N GLY A 113 -3.19 2.66 8.74
CA GLY A 113 -2.45 2.28 7.54
C GLY A 113 -3.33 1.93 6.32
N TRP A 114 -4.65 1.99 6.44
CA TRP A 114 -5.58 1.72 5.35
C TRP A 114 -6.44 2.93 5.04
N THR A 115 -6.80 3.08 3.76
CA THR A 115 -7.71 4.12 3.26
C THR A 115 -9.00 3.47 2.80
N ASN A 116 -10.14 4.02 3.21
CA ASN A 116 -11.46 3.69 2.66
C ASN A 116 -11.91 4.83 1.73
N ALA A 117 -11.82 4.62 0.42
CA ALA A 117 -12.22 5.63 -0.56
C ALA A 117 -12.61 4.98 -1.89
N ASN A 118 -13.48 5.64 -2.65
CA ASN A 118 -13.74 5.22 -4.02
C ASN A 118 -12.60 5.70 -4.94
N GLU A 119 -12.47 5.11 -6.13
CA GLU A 119 -11.38 5.38 -7.09
C GLU A 119 -11.25 6.86 -7.51
N ALA A 120 -12.32 7.64 -7.38
CA ALA A 120 -12.37 9.05 -7.77
C ALA A 120 -12.21 10.02 -6.58
N GLY A 121 -11.84 9.54 -5.39
CA GLY A 121 -11.74 10.39 -4.18
C GLY A 121 -13.08 10.92 -3.67
N GLY A 122 -14.18 10.24 -4.01
CA GLY A 122 -15.54 10.53 -3.54
C GLY A 122 -15.90 9.83 -2.24
N ALA A 123 -17.21 9.70 -1.98
CA ALA A 123 -17.75 9.23 -0.69
C ALA A 123 -17.13 7.89 -0.23
N PRO A 124 -16.90 7.72 1.09
CA PRO A 124 -16.38 6.48 1.66
C PRO A 124 -17.35 5.33 1.38
N GLY A 125 -16.79 4.11 1.32
CA GLY A 125 -17.62 2.93 1.13
C GLY A 125 -18.31 2.46 2.40
N TYR A 126 -19.32 1.60 2.22
CA TYR A 126 -20.01 0.89 3.31
C TYR A 126 -19.14 -0.25 3.86
N ASN A 127 -17.99 0.13 4.40
CA ASN A 127 -16.93 -0.74 4.89
C ASN A 127 -16.83 -0.59 6.41
N PHE A 128 -16.79 -1.71 7.11
CA PHE A 128 -16.81 -1.79 8.56
C PHE A 128 -15.64 -2.59 9.08
N ILE A 129 -15.14 -2.20 10.24
CA ILE A 129 -14.34 -3.06 11.10
C ILE A 129 -15.31 -3.78 12.03
N PHE A 130 -15.37 -5.10 11.91
CA PHE A 130 -16.06 -5.97 12.85
C PHE A 130 -15.07 -6.65 13.78
N SER A 131 -15.55 -7.19 14.90
CA SER A 131 -14.81 -8.14 15.73
C SER A 131 -15.49 -9.50 15.67
N GLY A 132 -14.69 -10.58 15.60
CA GLY A 132 -15.20 -11.96 15.63
C GLY A 132 -16.06 -12.28 16.85
N ALA A 133 -15.87 -11.56 17.96
CA ALA A 133 -16.66 -11.74 19.18
C ALA A 133 -18.07 -11.11 19.10
N THR A 134 -18.24 -10.04 18.34
CA THR A 134 -19.46 -9.22 18.34
C THR A 134 -20.17 -9.14 17.00
N ALA A 135 -19.54 -9.55 15.90
CA ALA A 135 -20.06 -9.40 14.54
C ALA A 135 -21.48 -9.94 14.35
N THR A 136 -21.84 -11.02 15.06
CA THR A 136 -23.16 -11.65 14.96
C THR A 136 -24.11 -11.31 16.11
N SER A 137 -23.66 -10.54 17.12
CA SER A 137 -24.46 -10.17 18.30
C SER A 137 -24.72 -8.67 18.36
N THR A 138 -23.77 -7.89 18.89
CA THR A 138 -23.90 -6.44 19.03
C THR A 138 -23.46 -5.68 17.78
N GLY A 139 -22.73 -6.30 16.85
CA GLY A 139 -22.34 -5.70 15.58
C GLY A 139 -21.34 -4.55 15.67
N ALA A 140 -21.34 -3.70 14.64
CA ALA A 140 -20.51 -2.49 14.50
C ALA A 140 -21.39 -1.28 14.18
N ASN A 141 -21.10 -0.14 14.82
CA ASN A 141 -21.90 1.07 14.65
C ASN A 141 -21.59 1.77 13.32
N GLY A 142 -22.62 2.16 12.57
CA GLY A 142 -22.52 2.91 11.31
C GLY A 142 -23.37 4.18 11.29
N ASP A 143 -23.22 4.95 10.22
CA ASP A 143 -23.91 6.22 9.99
C ASP A 143 -25.44 6.09 9.95
N SER A 144 -25.91 4.92 9.53
CA SER A 144 -27.31 4.56 9.33
C SER A 144 -27.81 3.61 10.42
N GLY A 145 -27.07 3.51 11.53
CA GLY A 145 -27.34 2.62 12.64
C GLY A 145 -26.37 1.44 12.70
N ASN A 146 -26.63 0.57 13.67
CA ASN A 146 -25.75 -0.55 13.97
C ASN A 146 -25.94 -1.71 12.97
N VAL A 147 -24.83 -2.16 12.37
CA VAL A 147 -24.79 -3.28 11.42
C VAL A 147 -24.37 -4.54 12.16
N THR A 148 -25.08 -5.64 11.95
CA THR A 148 -24.77 -6.96 12.52
C THR A 148 -24.88 -8.00 11.40
N LEU A 149 -24.05 -9.03 11.42
CA LEU A 149 -24.11 -10.14 10.47
C LEU A 149 -25.00 -11.27 11.01
N TRP A 150 -25.58 -12.07 10.12
CA TRP A 150 -26.24 -13.30 10.54
C TRP A 150 -25.25 -14.27 11.17
N GLY A 151 -25.68 -14.95 12.24
CA GLY A 151 -24.91 -16.01 12.88
C GLY A 151 -25.32 -16.27 14.33
N PRO A 152 -24.52 -17.05 15.10
CA PRO A 152 -24.95 -17.59 16.38
C PRO A 152 -25.40 -16.54 17.41
N GLY A 153 -24.76 -15.37 17.42
CA GLY A 153 -25.14 -14.25 18.28
C GLY A 153 -26.54 -13.66 17.99
N SER A 154 -27.10 -13.98 16.82
CA SER A 154 -28.44 -13.57 16.38
C SER A 154 -29.48 -14.68 16.49
N GLY A 155 -29.10 -15.86 17.01
CA GLY A 155 -29.97 -17.03 17.16
C GLY A 155 -29.97 -17.99 15.96
N VAL A 156 -29.18 -17.73 14.92
CA VAL A 156 -29.04 -18.59 13.74
C VAL A 156 -27.69 -19.30 13.78
N ASN A 157 -27.68 -20.63 13.88
CA ASN A 157 -26.43 -21.38 13.77
C ASN A 157 -26.09 -21.65 12.31
N ASN A 158 -25.42 -20.68 11.66
CA ASN A 158 -24.96 -20.76 10.27
C ASN A 158 -23.48 -21.16 10.14
N GLY A 159 -22.84 -21.58 11.24
CA GLY A 159 -21.42 -21.94 11.24
C GLY A 159 -20.45 -20.75 11.25
N PHE A 160 -20.93 -19.53 11.50
CA PHE A 160 -20.06 -18.36 11.67
C PHE A 160 -19.02 -18.60 12.78
N VAL A 161 -17.76 -18.33 12.44
CA VAL A 161 -16.60 -18.38 13.34
C VAL A 161 -15.74 -17.15 13.13
N ALA A 162 -14.94 -16.81 14.15
CA ALA A 162 -13.93 -15.75 14.03
C ALA A 162 -12.98 -16.02 12.86
N SER A 163 -12.36 -14.96 12.34
CA SER A 163 -11.34 -15.08 11.30
C SER A 163 -10.19 -16.00 11.72
N PRO A 164 -9.43 -16.56 10.78
CA PRO A 164 -8.33 -17.49 11.10
C PRO A 164 -7.26 -16.91 12.03
N THR A 165 -7.04 -15.58 12.00
CA THR A 165 -6.16 -14.85 12.94
C THR A 165 -6.86 -14.41 14.21
N GLY A 166 -8.19 -14.54 14.28
CA GLY A 166 -9.02 -14.02 15.36
C GLY A 166 -9.17 -12.51 15.29
N GLY A 167 -9.80 -11.93 16.32
CA GLY A 167 -9.86 -10.48 16.47
C GLY A 167 -10.77 -9.77 15.46
N ASN A 168 -10.27 -8.67 14.89
CA ASN A 168 -10.97 -7.79 13.97
C ASN A 168 -10.88 -8.28 12.52
N PHE A 169 -11.82 -7.83 11.69
CA PHE A 169 -11.77 -8.04 10.25
C PHE A 169 -12.58 -6.97 9.54
N ILE A 170 -12.35 -6.82 8.23
CA ILE A 170 -13.15 -5.94 7.39
C ILE A 170 -14.39 -6.67 6.90
N GLY A 171 -15.55 -6.03 6.99
CA GLY A 171 -16.76 -6.41 6.28
C GLY A 171 -17.22 -5.28 5.36
N ALA A 172 -17.48 -5.58 4.10
CA ALA A 172 -17.81 -4.61 3.07
C ALA A 172 -19.04 -5.04 2.27
N ASP A 173 -20.03 -4.15 2.14
CA ASP A 173 -21.19 -4.42 1.29
C ASP A 173 -20.79 -4.35 -0.19
N GLY A 174 -20.89 -5.49 -0.88
CA GLY A 174 -20.54 -5.63 -2.29
C GLY A 174 -21.56 -5.08 -3.29
N ALA A 175 -22.69 -4.54 -2.82
CA ALA A 175 -23.81 -4.05 -3.64
C ALA A 175 -24.36 -2.67 -3.20
N TYR A 176 -23.86 -2.08 -2.12
CA TYR A 176 -24.27 -0.77 -1.61
C TYR A 176 -23.07 0.10 -1.22
N GLN A 177 -23.01 1.32 -1.78
CA GLN A 177 -21.90 2.28 -1.58
C GLN A 177 -20.52 1.60 -1.64
N VAL A 178 -20.28 0.88 -2.73
CA VAL A 178 -19.07 0.08 -2.90
C VAL A 178 -17.85 0.99 -3.05
N ALA A 179 -16.84 0.82 -2.19
CA ALA A 179 -15.56 1.53 -2.29
C ALA A 179 -14.38 0.65 -1.90
N ARG A 180 -13.17 1.07 -2.29
CA ARG A 180 -11.94 0.33 -2.03
C ARG A 180 -11.51 0.51 -0.58
N ILE A 181 -10.95 -0.57 -0.02
CA ILE A 181 -9.97 -0.46 1.04
C ILE A 181 -8.58 -0.63 0.43
N SER A 182 -7.66 0.29 0.70
CA SER A 182 -6.36 0.33 0.02
C SER A 182 -5.20 0.75 0.93
N GLN A 183 -4.00 0.31 0.59
CA GLN A 183 -2.75 0.67 1.26
C GLN A 183 -1.66 0.97 0.23
N GLN A 184 -0.90 2.05 0.45
CA GLN A 184 0.28 2.35 -0.36
C GLN A 184 1.41 1.40 0.03
N ILE A 185 1.92 0.68 -0.96
CA ILE A 185 3.08 -0.20 -0.87
C ILE A 185 4.28 0.53 -1.47
N SER A 186 5.42 0.45 -0.80
CA SER A 186 6.67 1.07 -1.26
C SER A 186 7.86 0.13 -0.99
N GLY A 187 8.96 0.33 -1.72
CA GLY A 187 10.17 -0.48 -1.57
C GLY A 187 10.15 -1.79 -2.34
N LEU A 188 9.23 -1.96 -3.29
CA LEU A 188 9.26 -3.07 -4.23
C LEU A 188 10.51 -2.99 -5.12
N ILE A 189 11.06 -4.15 -5.46
CA ILE A 189 12.20 -4.30 -6.35
C ILE A 189 11.66 -4.77 -7.69
N VAL A 190 11.80 -3.94 -8.72
CA VAL A 190 11.37 -4.25 -10.08
C VAL A 190 12.02 -5.54 -10.57
N GLY A 191 11.21 -6.45 -11.12
CA GLY A 191 11.63 -7.77 -11.60
C GLY A 191 11.61 -8.87 -10.55
N GLN A 192 11.39 -8.55 -9.26
CA GLN A 192 11.25 -9.55 -8.21
C GLN A 192 9.81 -10.03 -8.05
N SER A 193 9.66 -11.28 -7.63
CA SER A 193 8.37 -11.88 -7.35
C SER A 193 7.91 -11.61 -5.92
N TYR A 194 6.62 -11.37 -5.77
CA TYR A 194 5.94 -11.11 -4.51
C TYR A 194 4.70 -12.00 -4.38
N SER A 195 4.37 -12.38 -3.15
CA SER A 195 3.21 -13.19 -2.81
C SER A 195 2.24 -12.40 -1.95
N LEU A 196 1.08 -12.05 -2.52
CA LEU A 196 -0.07 -11.52 -1.79
C LEU A 196 -0.90 -12.68 -1.27
N THR A 197 -1.18 -12.73 0.02
CA THR A 197 -2.07 -13.72 0.66
C THR A 197 -3.05 -13.03 1.59
N PHE A 198 -4.29 -13.48 1.62
CA PHE A 198 -5.32 -12.96 2.52
C PHE A 198 -6.43 -13.97 2.76
N ASN A 199 -7.14 -13.81 3.87
CA ASN A 199 -8.33 -14.56 4.22
C ASN A 199 -9.59 -13.79 3.84
N TRP A 200 -10.59 -14.50 3.34
CA TRP A 200 -11.85 -13.88 2.93
C TRP A 200 -13.02 -14.84 3.09
N ALA A 201 -14.23 -14.30 3.21
CA ALA A 201 -15.48 -15.05 3.26
C ALA A 201 -16.63 -14.18 2.75
N GLY A 202 -17.80 -14.78 2.57
CA GLY A 202 -19.10 -14.13 2.45
C GLY A 202 -19.98 -14.36 3.68
N ALA A 203 -20.74 -13.33 4.03
CA ALA A 203 -21.79 -13.34 5.04
C ALA A 203 -22.92 -12.39 4.63
N GLN A 204 -24.08 -12.50 5.29
CA GLN A 204 -25.20 -11.60 5.06
C GLN A 204 -25.48 -10.69 6.26
N GLN A 205 -25.85 -9.44 6.01
CA GLN A 205 -26.35 -8.54 7.05
C GLN A 205 -27.66 -9.06 7.68
N LYS A 206 -27.75 -8.99 9.00
CA LYS A 206 -28.94 -9.33 9.78
C LYS A 206 -30.14 -8.46 9.42
N ASN A 207 -31.34 -9.04 9.48
CA ASN A 207 -32.64 -8.45 9.10
C ASN A 207 -32.88 -8.33 7.58
N PHE A 208 -31.99 -8.93 6.78
CA PHE A 208 -32.22 -9.15 5.36
C PHE A 208 -32.29 -10.65 5.09
N ASP A 209 -33.06 -11.01 4.07
CA ASP A 209 -33.34 -12.38 3.67
C ASP A 209 -33.01 -12.57 2.19
N GLY A 210 -32.78 -13.81 1.79
CA GLY A 210 -32.46 -14.20 0.42
C GLY A 210 -31.01 -14.62 0.25
N ALA A 211 -30.73 -15.43 -0.77
CA ALA A 211 -29.38 -15.87 -1.07
C ALA A 211 -28.57 -14.72 -1.70
N THR A 212 -27.31 -14.64 -1.33
CA THR A 212 -26.38 -13.60 -1.79
C THR A 212 -25.14 -14.21 -2.46
N THR A 213 -24.31 -13.35 -3.03
CA THR A 213 -22.98 -13.74 -3.53
C THR A 213 -21.94 -12.74 -3.10
N GLU A 214 -20.74 -13.20 -2.78
CA GLU A 214 -19.63 -12.37 -2.28
C GLU A 214 -18.32 -12.72 -2.98
N SER A 215 -17.51 -11.70 -3.24
CA SER A 215 -16.17 -11.82 -3.81
C SER A 215 -15.37 -10.54 -3.59
N TRP A 216 -14.05 -10.65 -3.72
CA TRP A 216 -13.15 -9.49 -3.73
C TRP A 216 -12.51 -9.33 -5.09
N LYS A 217 -12.61 -8.13 -5.67
CA LYS A 217 -11.67 -7.66 -6.69
C LYS A 217 -10.45 -7.07 -5.99
N PHE A 218 -9.26 -7.41 -6.44
CA PHE A 218 -8.03 -6.96 -5.79
C PHE A 218 -6.92 -6.76 -6.81
N GLY A 219 -5.91 -5.99 -6.43
CA GLY A 219 -4.73 -5.80 -7.24
C GLY A 219 -3.91 -4.57 -6.85
N LEU A 220 -3.05 -4.17 -7.78
CA LEU A 220 -2.09 -3.07 -7.65
C LEU A 220 -2.37 -2.11 -8.81
N THR A 221 -2.65 -0.84 -8.48
CA THR A 221 -3.28 0.12 -9.39
C THR A 221 -2.34 0.52 -10.54
N ASP A 222 -1.09 0.87 -10.24
CA ASP A 222 -0.09 1.36 -11.18
C ASP A 222 0.62 0.25 -11.96
N GLU A 223 0.64 -0.97 -11.41
CA GLU A 223 1.01 -2.22 -12.08
C GLU A 223 -0.03 -2.65 -13.12
N GLY A 224 -1.25 -2.08 -13.07
CA GLY A 224 -2.38 -2.50 -13.90
C GLY A 224 -2.88 -3.91 -13.56
N LEU A 225 -2.56 -4.40 -12.35
CA LEU A 225 -2.99 -5.71 -11.89
C LEU A 225 -4.42 -5.61 -11.35
N SER A 226 -5.29 -6.46 -11.89
CA SER A 226 -6.67 -6.62 -11.44
C SER A 226 -7.06 -8.08 -11.52
N SER A 227 -7.38 -8.65 -10.37
CA SER A 227 -7.80 -10.04 -10.19
C SER A 227 -9.07 -10.08 -9.35
N GLN A 228 -9.70 -11.25 -9.30
CA GLN A 228 -10.88 -11.49 -8.49
C GLN A 228 -10.76 -12.84 -7.81
N THR A 229 -11.24 -12.93 -6.58
CA THR A 229 -11.44 -14.23 -5.92
C THR A 229 -12.52 -15.04 -6.64
N ALA A 230 -12.69 -16.29 -6.23
CA ALA A 230 -13.91 -17.02 -6.56
C ALA A 230 -15.15 -16.23 -6.09
N ILE A 231 -16.30 -16.49 -6.72
CA ILE A 231 -17.59 -16.00 -6.25
C ILE A 231 -18.16 -17.05 -5.31
N LEU A 232 -18.41 -16.69 -4.06
CA LEU A 232 -19.12 -17.55 -3.12
C LEU A 232 -20.62 -17.33 -3.30
N ASN A 233 -21.38 -18.41 -3.17
CA ASN A 233 -22.83 -18.33 -3.03
C ASN A 233 -23.13 -18.50 -1.55
N ASP A 234 -23.73 -17.48 -0.94
CA ASP A 234 -24.15 -17.53 0.45
C ASP A 234 -25.66 -17.78 0.52
N ALA A 235 -26.04 -18.77 1.33
CA ALA A 235 -27.45 -19.06 1.54
C ALA A 235 -28.09 -17.90 2.32
N SER A 236 -29.42 -17.81 2.29
CA SER A 236 -30.11 -16.86 3.17
C SER A 236 -29.69 -17.09 4.63
N HIS A 237 -29.29 -16.02 5.30
CA HIS A 237 -28.76 -15.98 6.67
C HIS A 237 -27.43 -16.71 6.85
N GLY A 238 -26.71 -16.91 5.75
CA GLY A 238 -25.55 -17.78 5.71
C GLY A 238 -24.26 -17.13 6.16
N PHE A 239 -23.26 -18.00 6.21
CA PHE A 239 -21.85 -17.69 6.28
C PHE A 239 -21.13 -18.78 5.49
N THR A 240 -20.30 -18.36 4.54
CA THR A 240 -19.70 -19.27 3.55
C THR A 240 -18.46 -20.02 4.07
N GLY A 241 -17.92 -19.62 5.23
CA GLY A 241 -16.64 -20.14 5.72
C GLY A 241 -15.44 -19.37 5.18
N TRP A 242 -14.41 -19.20 6.01
CA TRP A 242 -13.17 -18.55 5.62
C TRP A 242 -12.40 -19.36 4.56
N GLN A 243 -11.96 -18.65 3.53
CA GLN A 243 -11.11 -19.12 2.45
C GLN A 243 -9.76 -18.38 2.52
N THR A 244 -8.73 -18.94 1.89
CA THR A 244 -7.44 -18.28 1.70
C THR A 244 -7.21 -18.06 0.21
N GLN A 245 -6.88 -16.82 -0.17
CA GLN A 245 -6.40 -16.50 -1.52
C GLN A 245 -4.90 -16.24 -1.46
N THR A 246 -4.16 -16.81 -2.41
CA THR A 246 -2.76 -16.45 -2.68
C THR A 246 -2.64 -16.00 -4.13
N TYR A 247 -1.91 -14.92 -4.38
CA TYR A 247 -1.66 -14.37 -5.71
C TYR A 247 -0.20 -13.93 -5.83
N ASN A 248 0.50 -14.50 -6.81
CA ASN A 248 1.90 -14.19 -7.07
C ASN A 248 2.00 -13.24 -8.26
N PHE A 249 2.83 -12.21 -8.14
CA PHE A 249 3.12 -11.28 -9.24
C PHE A 249 4.61 -10.93 -9.27
N VAL A 250 5.02 -10.27 -10.35
CA VAL A 250 6.36 -9.68 -10.50
C VAL A 250 6.20 -8.18 -10.56
N ALA A 251 6.90 -7.44 -9.70
CA ALA A 251 6.78 -5.99 -9.66
C ALA A 251 7.40 -5.33 -10.91
N SER A 252 6.67 -4.40 -11.53
CA SER A 252 7.17 -3.50 -12.58
C SER A 252 7.43 -2.08 -12.08
N LYS A 253 7.00 -1.76 -10.86
CA LYS A 253 7.16 -0.50 -10.13
C LYS A 253 7.79 -0.72 -8.76
N ALA A 254 8.40 0.33 -8.21
CA ALA A 254 8.97 0.30 -6.86
C ALA A 254 7.97 0.69 -5.75
N SER A 255 6.82 1.22 -6.14
CA SER A 255 5.74 1.68 -5.26
C SER A 255 4.42 1.58 -6.02
N ASP A 256 3.36 1.17 -5.34
CA ASP A 256 2.00 1.07 -5.90
C ASP A 256 0.95 1.02 -4.76
N THR A 257 -0.32 1.26 -5.06
CA THR A 257 -1.45 1.10 -4.17
C THR A 257 -2.10 -0.27 -4.33
N LEU A 258 -1.99 -1.10 -3.29
CA LEU A 258 -2.78 -2.32 -3.14
C LEU A 258 -4.24 -1.93 -2.84
N TYR A 259 -5.19 -2.57 -3.50
CA TYR A 259 -6.61 -2.37 -3.23
C TYR A 259 -7.39 -3.68 -3.13
N PHE A 260 -8.48 -3.61 -2.37
CA PHE A 260 -9.55 -4.59 -2.33
C PHE A 260 -10.89 -3.86 -2.52
N LEU A 261 -11.74 -4.39 -3.38
CA LEU A 261 -13.07 -3.87 -3.70
C LEU A 261 -14.06 -5.02 -3.60
N ALA A 262 -14.99 -4.93 -2.64
CA ALA A 262 -16.03 -5.93 -2.48
C ALA A 262 -16.96 -5.94 -3.70
N ALA A 263 -17.45 -7.11 -4.05
CA ALA A 263 -18.45 -7.28 -5.09
C ALA A 263 -19.44 -8.36 -4.67
N GLY A 264 -20.74 -8.05 -4.80
CA GLY A 264 -21.78 -8.99 -4.44
C GLY A 264 -23.13 -8.69 -5.06
N THR A 265 -24.05 -9.65 -4.89
CA THR A 265 -25.42 -9.60 -5.42
C THR A 265 -26.39 -10.29 -4.45
N PRO A 266 -27.71 -10.04 -4.55
CA PRO A 266 -28.33 -8.94 -5.29
C PRO A 266 -28.24 -7.60 -4.52
N SER A 267 -28.51 -6.50 -5.21
CA SER A 267 -28.70 -5.21 -4.53
C SER A 267 -29.97 -5.25 -3.67
N GLY A 268 -29.93 -4.62 -2.49
CA GLY A 268 -31.03 -4.63 -1.52
C GLY A 268 -31.07 -5.85 -0.59
N GLN A 269 -30.14 -6.80 -0.73
CA GLN A 269 -29.90 -7.91 0.20
C GLN A 269 -28.42 -7.91 0.58
N PRO A 270 -27.97 -6.99 1.47
CA PRO A 270 -26.57 -6.62 1.69
C PRO A 270 -25.59 -7.82 1.74
N PRO A 271 -24.86 -8.09 0.65
CA PRO A 271 -23.83 -9.13 0.61
C PRO A 271 -22.55 -8.59 1.26
N PHE A 272 -22.16 -9.11 2.41
CA PHE A 272 -20.95 -8.68 3.11
C PHE A 272 -19.77 -9.58 2.75
N SER A 273 -18.87 -9.04 1.92
CA SER A 273 -17.56 -9.65 1.68
C SER A 273 -16.65 -9.36 2.87
N LEU A 274 -16.08 -10.40 3.47
CA LEU A 274 -15.21 -10.32 4.63
C LEU A 274 -13.74 -10.44 4.20
N LEU A 275 -12.84 -9.71 4.85
CA LEU A 275 -11.41 -9.69 4.56
C LEU A 275 -10.59 -9.62 5.86
N ASP A 276 -9.59 -10.48 5.97
CA ASP A 276 -8.63 -10.49 7.08
C ASP A 276 -7.25 -11.03 6.65
N SER A 277 -6.25 -10.93 7.53
CA SER A 277 -4.94 -11.56 7.44
C SER A 277 -4.18 -11.20 6.15
N VAL A 278 -4.27 -9.96 5.70
CA VAL A 278 -3.62 -9.49 4.47
C VAL A 278 -2.11 -9.45 4.65
N SER A 279 -1.39 -10.12 3.75
CA SER A 279 0.06 -10.27 3.79
C SER A 279 0.63 -10.13 2.38
N LEU A 280 1.69 -9.33 2.23
CA LEU A 280 2.43 -9.20 0.99
C LEU A 280 3.89 -9.41 1.32
N THR A 281 4.47 -10.51 0.86
CA THR A 281 5.86 -10.86 1.16
C THR A 281 6.72 -10.94 -0.09
N GLY A 282 7.98 -10.57 0.05
CA GLY A 282 8.99 -10.72 -1.00
C GLY A 282 10.30 -10.03 -0.67
N ALA A 283 11.16 -9.91 -1.68
CA ALA A 283 12.48 -9.33 -1.51
C ALA A 283 12.41 -7.81 -1.22
N PHE A 284 13.18 -7.36 -0.22
CA PHE A 284 13.36 -5.97 0.15
C PHE A 284 14.83 -5.65 0.41
N VAL A 285 15.25 -4.41 0.14
CA VAL A 285 16.60 -3.95 0.44
C VAL A 285 16.55 -3.02 1.65
N SER A 286 17.11 -3.47 2.77
CA SER A 286 17.28 -2.61 3.94
C SER A 286 18.67 -1.98 3.94
N ALA A 287 18.73 -0.66 3.92
CA ALA A 287 19.96 0.08 4.20
C ALA A 287 20.07 0.28 5.72
N ALA A 288 20.44 -0.78 6.45
CA ALA A 288 20.79 -0.61 7.86
C ALA A 288 22.17 0.08 7.94
N PRO A 289 22.36 1.10 8.81
CA PRO A 289 23.70 1.54 9.17
C PRO A 289 24.42 0.32 9.76
N GLU A 290 25.52 -0.08 9.13
CA GLU A 290 26.30 -1.22 9.61
C GLU A 290 26.67 -1.02 11.09
N ALA A 291 26.86 -2.12 11.84
CA ALA A 291 27.39 -2.06 13.20
C ALA A 291 28.70 -1.24 13.27
N SER A 292 29.50 -1.29 12.19
CA SER A 292 30.70 -0.46 12.00
C SER A 292 30.41 1.05 12.04
N THR A 293 29.24 1.52 11.61
CA THR A 293 28.83 2.93 11.68
C THR A 293 28.59 3.36 13.12
N TRP A 294 27.93 2.51 13.91
CA TRP A 294 27.75 2.74 15.34
C TRP A 294 29.08 2.67 16.09
N GLU A 295 29.93 1.71 15.74
CA GLU A 295 31.28 1.59 16.31
C GLU A 295 32.15 2.81 15.99
N MET A 296 32.13 3.32 14.76
CA MET A 296 32.87 4.51 14.37
C MET A 296 32.31 5.79 15.01
N LEU A 297 31.00 5.86 15.23
CA LEU A 297 30.37 6.94 16.00
C LEU A 297 30.82 6.90 17.47
N ILE A 298 30.76 5.73 18.11
CA ILE A 298 31.19 5.51 19.50
C ILE A 298 32.69 5.77 19.63
N LEU A 299 33.51 5.26 18.71
CA LEU A 299 34.96 5.47 18.67
C LEU A 299 35.28 6.96 18.48
N GLY A 300 34.59 7.63 17.56
CA GLY A 300 34.73 9.07 17.31
C GLY A 300 34.42 9.91 18.56
N PHE A 301 33.29 9.65 19.22
CA PHE A 301 32.96 10.30 20.48
C PHE A 301 33.93 9.93 21.61
N GLY A 302 34.40 8.68 21.64
CA GLY A 302 35.40 8.22 22.60
C GLY A 302 36.72 8.98 22.48
N ILE A 303 37.23 9.18 21.26
CA ILE A 303 38.47 9.92 20.98
C ILE A 303 38.32 11.40 21.37
N VAL A 304 37.20 12.05 21.00
CA VAL A 304 36.95 13.46 21.33
C VAL A 304 36.82 13.64 22.84
N GLY A 305 36.02 12.79 23.50
CA GLY A 305 35.84 12.81 24.96
C GLY A 305 37.14 12.58 25.73
N PHE A 306 37.97 11.62 25.29
CA PHE A 306 39.28 11.37 25.87
C PHE A 306 40.24 12.57 25.72
N SER A 307 40.23 13.20 24.53
CA SER A 307 41.07 14.37 24.23
C SER A 307 40.71 15.58 25.10
N LEU A 308 39.41 15.82 25.32
CA LEU A 308 38.92 16.88 26.22
C LEU A 308 39.28 16.60 27.68
N ARG A 309 39.23 15.34 28.13
CA ARG A 309 39.63 14.94 29.50
C ARG A 309 41.12 15.17 29.75
N LYS A 310 41.99 14.89 28.77
CA LYS A 310 43.44 15.11 28.90
C LYS A 310 43.78 16.59 29.09
N ARG A 311 43.11 17.49 28.36
CA ARG A 311 43.31 18.95 28.48
C ARG A 311 42.94 19.51 29.86
N ARG A 312 41.88 18.98 30.48
CA ARG A 312 41.47 19.39 31.85
C ARG A 312 42.49 18.98 32.91
N ARG A 313 43.16 17.83 32.76
CA ARG A 313 44.22 17.40 33.69
C ARG A 313 45.48 18.28 33.59
N SER A 314 45.85 18.71 32.39
CA SER A 314 46.96 19.65 32.19
C SER A 314 46.68 21.05 32.74
N ALA A 315 45.43 21.52 32.69
CA ALA A 315 45.03 22.81 33.27
C ALA A 315 45.03 22.80 34.81
N VAL A 316 44.67 21.67 35.45
CA VAL A 316 44.68 21.55 36.93
C VAL A 316 46.10 21.38 37.47
N ALA A 317 47.01 20.70 36.76
CA ALA A 317 48.42 20.60 37.15
C ALA A 317 49.16 21.94 37.05
N ALA A 318 48.76 22.82 36.13
CA ALA A 318 49.30 24.18 36.02
C ALA A 318 48.80 25.13 37.12
N LEU A 319 47.69 24.82 37.80
CA LEU A 319 47.13 25.62 38.89
C LEU A 319 47.71 25.25 40.28
N GLN A 320 48.51 24.18 40.39
CA GLN A 320 49.18 23.76 41.64
C GLN A 320 50.65 24.18 41.74
N ILE A 321 51.18 24.93 40.76
CA ILE A 321 52.55 25.46 40.74
C ILE A 321 52.55 27.01 40.72
N ALA A 322 51.43 27.65 41.04
CA ALA A 322 51.32 29.09 41.21
C ALA A 322 51.12 29.45 42.68
#